data_AF-G7DWC1-F1
#
_entry.id   AF-G7DWC1-F1
#
_cell.length_a   1.000
_cell.length_b   1.000
_cell.length_c   1.000
_cell.angle_alpha   90.00
_cell.angle_beta   90.00
_cell.angle_gamma   90.00
#
_symmetry.space_group_name_H-M   'P 1'
#
loop_
_entity.id
_entity.type
_entity.pdbx_description
1 polymer ?
#
loop_
_entity_poly.entity_id
_entity_poly.type
_entity_poly.pdbx_seq_one_letter_code
_entity_poly.pdbx_strand_id
1 'polypeptide(L)'
;METALSQIRPEKLELGRALLQDIRQIDGSKALPAGSIAPVTVLGDSLQVNVDPEDVRRVASDISAFKSHLPKMKFAWIESNIQRRYMSKAFSDDVSQRKTITQAVNDASEQACMAKKAELKATKRRAEALERDFSEAAILFQRDYAMQSAAAKEARIMLTEIEEMRFELALIRSSRSQEQQMTTEEALQFTEDQIEEMQRLEDLTAQKRVKMEELKQSATLRKRTLEQSAQRVQQAERQAAQARSSAEEADRRVENACKWFETMTALLKNILGIVSCEALGTPPRELRVVYNIGSPAAGKLATISISFERQSSGSPHLLDAKLLNSAVDVHDLVADAKRANDTVGLIHLILARLGS
;
A
#
# COMPACT_ATOMS: atom_id res chain seq x y z
N MET A 1 -47.20 91.33 -29.00
CA MET A 1 -45.81 91.11 -28.55
C MET A 1 -44.90 90.66 -29.72
N GLU A 2 -45.29 90.90 -30.98
CA GLU A 2 -44.50 90.50 -32.16
C GLU A 2 -43.77 91.68 -32.83
N THR A 3 -44.04 92.92 -32.43
CA THR A 3 -43.44 94.13 -33.02
C THR A 3 -42.17 94.63 -32.33
N ALA A 4 -41.71 93.96 -31.26
CA ALA A 4 -40.47 94.33 -30.54
C ALA A 4 -39.27 93.41 -30.85
N LEU A 5 -39.46 92.37 -31.65
CA LEU A 5 -38.41 91.41 -32.02
C LEU A 5 -37.79 91.67 -33.41
N SER A 6 -38.32 92.61 -34.19
CA SER A 6 -37.83 92.91 -35.55
C SER A 6 -36.67 93.92 -35.62
N GLN A 7 -36.21 94.47 -34.49
CA GLN A 7 -35.11 95.45 -34.45
C GLN A 7 -33.84 94.95 -33.75
N ILE A 8 -33.78 93.68 -33.35
CA ILE A 8 -32.55 93.09 -32.82
C ILE A 8 -31.78 92.50 -34.01
N ARG A 9 -30.62 93.09 -34.32
CA ARG A 9 -29.72 92.56 -35.36
C ARG A 9 -29.48 91.05 -35.10
N PRO A 10 -29.65 90.16 -36.09
CA PRO A 10 -29.60 88.71 -35.91
C PRO A 10 -28.26 88.24 -35.29
N GLU A 11 -27.17 88.95 -35.57
CA GLU A 11 -25.84 88.71 -34.98
C GLU A 11 -25.81 88.80 -33.44
N LYS A 12 -26.64 89.66 -32.82
CA LYS A 12 -26.68 89.78 -31.34
C LYS A 12 -27.52 88.69 -30.69
N LEU A 13 -28.47 88.12 -31.42
CA LEU A 13 -29.27 86.97 -31.00
C LEU A 13 -28.46 85.67 -31.08
N GLU A 14 -27.61 85.53 -32.09
CA GLU A 14 -26.68 84.40 -32.18
C GLU A 14 -25.56 84.47 -31.15
N LEU A 15 -24.97 85.65 -30.92
CA LEU A 15 -23.98 85.83 -29.85
C LEU A 15 -24.59 85.56 -28.46
N GLY A 16 -25.85 85.94 -28.25
CA GLY A 16 -26.58 85.66 -27.01
C GLY A 16 -26.91 84.17 -26.82
N ARG A 17 -27.21 83.45 -27.92
CA ARG A 17 -27.45 82.00 -27.90
C ARG A 17 -26.15 81.22 -27.66
N ALA A 18 -25.05 81.63 -28.28
CA ALA A 18 -23.73 81.04 -28.06
C ALA A 18 -23.27 81.21 -26.60
N LEU A 19 -23.41 82.42 -26.03
CA LEU A 19 -23.07 82.67 -24.62
C LEU A 19 -23.97 81.89 -23.64
N LEU A 20 -25.24 81.68 -23.95
CA LEU A 20 -26.14 80.87 -23.13
C LEU A 20 -25.87 79.37 -23.24
N GLN A 21 -25.33 78.91 -24.38
CA GLN A 21 -24.89 77.54 -24.59
C GLN A 21 -23.60 77.25 -23.81
N ASP A 22 -22.67 78.21 -23.77
CA ASP A 22 -21.44 78.13 -22.97
C ASP A 22 -21.72 78.16 -21.46
N ILE A 23 -22.65 79.02 -21.00
CA ILE A 23 -23.05 79.05 -19.59
C ILE A 23 -23.74 77.75 -19.17
N ARG A 24 -24.53 77.11 -20.06
CA ARG A 24 -25.13 75.79 -19.81
C ARG A 24 -24.10 74.66 -19.72
N GLN A 25 -22.98 74.75 -20.44
CA GLN A 25 -21.89 73.79 -20.31
C GLN A 25 -21.11 73.96 -19.00
N ILE A 26 -21.02 75.19 -18.48
CA ILE A 26 -20.32 75.50 -17.22
C ILE A 26 -21.15 75.13 -15.97
N ASP A 27 -22.48 75.26 -16.01
CA ASP A 27 -23.36 74.90 -14.89
C ASP A 27 -23.63 73.37 -14.76
N GLY A 28 -23.09 72.56 -15.69
CA GLY A 28 -23.19 71.09 -15.66
C GLY A 28 -22.29 70.40 -14.61
N SER A 29 -21.32 71.09 -14.02
CA SER A 29 -20.45 70.52 -12.98
C SER A 29 -21.01 70.80 -11.58
N LYS A 30 -22.05 70.05 -11.18
CA LYS A 30 -22.49 69.94 -9.78
C LYS A 30 -21.34 69.35 -8.94
N ALA A 31 -21.03 70.01 -7.83
CA ALA A 31 -19.99 69.63 -6.89
C ALA A 31 -20.23 68.21 -6.33
N LEU A 32 -19.28 67.30 -6.56
CA LEU A 32 -19.17 66.05 -5.82
C LEU A 32 -18.56 66.35 -4.43
N PRO A 33 -19.10 65.79 -3.34
CA PRO A 33 -18.51 65.94 -2.01
C PRO A 33 -17.12 65.31 -1.96
N ALA A 34 -16.17 66.06 -1.40
CA ALA A 34 -14.80 65.64 -1.17
C ALA A 34 -14.76 64.46 -0.18
N GLY A 35 -14.35 63.28 -0.65
CA GLY A 35 -14.08 62.14 0.23
C GLY A 35 -14.35 60.76 -0.37
N SER A 36 -13.82 60.46 -1.55
CA SER A 36 -13.44 59.10 -1.98
C SER A 36 -12.96 59.19 -3.44
N ILE A 37 -11.65 59.14 -3.68
CA ILE A 37 -11.12 58.98 -5.03
C ILE A 37 -11.11 57.49 -5.33
N ALA A 38 -12.27 56.96 -5.74
CA ALA A 38 -12.27 55.77 -6.58
C ALA A 38 -11.87 56.22 -7.99
N PRO A 39 -11.08 55.43 -8.75
CA PRO A 39 -10.79 55.74 -10.13
C PRO A 39 -12.13 55.82 -10.89
N VAL A 40 -12.45 57.02 -11.38
CA VAL A 40 -13.61 57.23 -12.25
C VAL A 40 -13.25 56.64 -13.60
N THR A 41 -13.60 55.37 -13.80
CA THR A 41 -13.65 54.77 -15.13
C THR A 41 -14.81 55.43 -15.86
N VAL A 42 -14.53 56.44 -16.67
CA VAL A 42 -15.51 56.94 -17.63
C VAL A 42 -15.74 55.81 -18.62
N LEU A 43 -16.86 55.10 -18.44
CA LEU A 43 -17.36 54.11 -19.38
C LEU A 43 -17.82 54.84 -20.65
N GLY A 44 -16.86 55.08 -21.55
CA GLY A 44 -17.08 55.33 -22.96
C GLY A 44 -16.33 54.26 -23.74
N ASP A 45 -17.07 53.44 -24.48
CA ASP A 45 -16.52 52.44 -25.38
C ASP A 45 -15.46 53.09 -26.29
N SER A 46 -14.27 52.47 -26.33
CA SER A 46 -13.17 52.76 -27.28
C SER A 46 -12.24 53.95 -26.95
N LEU A 47 -11.63 53.98 -25.75
CA LEU A 47 -10.23 54.44 -25.50
C LEU A 47 -10.02 54.52 -23.98
N GLN A 48 -9.35 53.52 -23.39
CA GLN A 48 -8.91 53.59 -22.00
C GLN A 48 -7.73 54.57 -21.90
N VAL A 49 -8.03 55.86 -21.76
CA VAL A 49 -7.04 56.85 -21.35
C VAL A 49 -6.89 56.74 -19.83
N ASN A 50 -5.82 56.09 -19.39
CA ASN A 50 -5.38 56.17 -18.00
C ASN A 50 -4.96 57.61 -17.71
N VAL A 51 -5.87 58.42 -17.15
CA VAL A 51 -5.54 59.75 -16.66
C VAL A 51 -4.85 59.58 -15.31
N ASP A 52 -3.60 60.03 -15.21
CA ASP A 52 -2.85 60.01 -13.97
C ASP A 52 -3.59 60.87 -12.91
N PRO A 53 -3.85 60.35 -11.70
CA PRO A 53 -4.47 61.14 -10.64
C PRO A 53 -3.72 62.44 -10.30
N GLU A 54 -2.43 62.57 -10.60
CA GLU A 54 -1.72 63.85 -10.49
C GLU A 54 -2.18 64.88 -11.54
N ASP A 55 -2.43 64.45 -12.77
CA ASP A 55 -2.87 65.35 -13.85
C ASP A 55 -4.27 65.88 -13.59
N VAL A 56 -5.16 65.06 -13.01
CA VAL A 56 -6.49 65.52 -12.55
C VAL A 56 -6.37 66.63 -11.51
N ARG A 57 -5.41 66.53 -10.58
CA ARG A 57 -5.17 67.55 -9.54
C ARG A 57 -4.60 68.84 -10.13
N ARG A 58 -3.67 68.74 -11.08
CA ARG A 58 -3.12 69.91 -11.80
C ARG A 58 -4.21 70.64 -12.57
N VAL A 59 -5.02 69.91 -13.33
CA VAL A 59 -6.16 70.48 -14.08
C VAL A 59 -7.17 71.12 -13.12
N ALA A 60 -7.47 70.50 -11.98
CA ALA A 60 -8.34 71.10 -10.98
C ALA A 60 -7.77 72.40 -10.37
N SER A 61 -6.45 72.46 -10.15
CA SER A 61 -5.75 73.65 -9.68
C SER A 61 -5.81 74.78 -10.72
N ASP A 62 -5.53 74.47 -11.99
CA ASP A 62 -5.58 75.42 -13.10
C ASP A 62 -7.01 75.96 -13.29
N ILE A 63 -8.03 75.09 -13.26
CA ILE A 63 -9.44 75.50 -13.35
C ILE A 63 -9.81 76.44 -12.18
N SER A 64 -9.33 76.15 -10.97
CA SER A 64 -9.55 77.02 -9.81
C SER A 64 -8.88 78.39 -9.99
N ALA A 65 -7.64 78.42 -10.48
CA ALA A 65 -6.92 79.65 -10.79
C ALA A 65 -7.65 80.48 -11.87
N PHE A 66 -8.09 79.85 -12.97
CA PHE A 66 -8.90 80.51 -14.00
C PHE A 66 -10.21 81.06 -13.45
N LYS A 67 -10.92 80.28 -12.64
CA LYS A 67 -12.18 80.71 -12.00
C LYS A 67 -11.97 81.92 -11.08
N SER A 68 -10.81 82.02 -10.43
CA SER A 68 -10.45 83.20 -9.61
C SER A 68 -10.08 84.43 -10.45
N HIS A 69 -9.59 84.23 -11.68
CA HIS A 69 -9.19 85.31 -12.58
C HIS A 69 -10.37 85.91 -13.37
N LEU A 70 -11.39 85.10 -13.70
CA LEU A 70 -12.58 85.54 -14.44
C LEU A 70 -13.31 86.73 -13.79
N PRO A 71 -13.54 86.80 -12.47
CA PRO A 71 -14.09 87.99 -11.83
C PRO A 71 -13.24 89.24 -12.08
N LYS A 72 -11.92 89.13 -12.00
CA LYS A 72 -11.00 90.26 -12.23
C LYS A 72 -11.09 90.73 -13.69
N MET A 73 -11.10 89.82 -14.66
CA MET A 73 -11.31 90.16 -16.07
C MET A 73 -12.69 90.78 -16.31
N LYS A 74 -13.74 90.26 -15.68
CA LYS A 74 -15.09 90.82 -15.75
C LYS A 74 -15.12 92.23 -15.20
N PHE A 75 -14.49 92.51 -14.06
CA PHE A 75 -14.40 93.85 -13.49
C PHE A 75 -13.61 94.80 -14.37
N ALA A 76 -12.43 94.39 -14.86
CA ALA A 76 -11.63 95.19 -15.78
C ALA A 76 -12.37 95.49 -17.09
N TRP A 77 -13.13 94.53 -17.61
CA TRP A 77 -13.96 94.72 -18.79
C TRP A 77 -15.13 95.67 -18.53
N ILE A 78 -15.83 95.51 -17.40
CA ILE A 78 -16.92 96.42 -17.01
C ILE A 78 -16.38 97.83 -16.83
N GLU A 79 -15.25 97.99 -16.14
CA GLU A 79 -14.59 99.28 -15.92
C GLU A 79 -14.19 99.93 -17.24
N SER A 80 -13.51 99.19 -18.13
CA SER A 80 -13.16 99.68 -19.47
C SER A 80 -14.40 100.05 -20.29
N ASN A 81 -15.49 99.30 -20.18
CA ASN A 81 -16.74 99.58 -20.88
C ASN A 81 -17.45 100.81 -20.31
N ILE A 82 -17.45 100.98 -18.97
CA ILE A 82 -17.96 102.18 -18.31
C ILE A 82 -17.13 103.39 -18.71
N GLN A 83 -15.81 103.30 -18.67
CA GLN A 83 -14.90 104.36 -19.11
C GLN A 83 -15.14 104.71 -20.58
N ARG A 84 -15.25 103.71 -21.48
CA ARG A 84 -15.55 103.93 -22.90
C ARG A 84 -16.92 104.60 -23.10
N ARG A 85 -17.95 104.18 -22.37
CA ARG A 85 -19.29 104.80 -22.40
C ARG A 85 -19.27 106.22 -21.84
N TYR A 86 -18.51 106.45 -20.76
CA TYR A 86 -18.34 107.76 -20.15
C TYR A 86 -17.63 108.71 -21.11
N MET A 87 -16.49 108.29 -21.70
CA MET A 87 -15.78 109.05 -22.73
C MET A 87 -16.69 109.30 -23.93
N SER A 88 -17.36 108.27 -24.45
CA SER A 88 -18.31 108.45 -25.56
C SER A 88 -19.42 109.45 -25.24
N LYS A 89 -19.85 109.55 -23.98
CA LYS A 89 -20.91 110.47 -23.53
C LYS A 89 -20.37 111.86 -23.14
N ALA A 90 -19.11 111.96 -22.75
CA ALA A 90 -18.44 113.21 -22.41
C ALA A 90 -17.93 113.94 -23.66
N PHE A 91 -17.50 113.18 -24.68
CA PHE A 91 -16.98 113.69 -25.96
C PHE A 91 -18.01 113.73 -27.09
N SER A 92 -19.23 113.22 -26.87
CA SER A 92 -20.33 113.54 -27.79
C SER A 92 -20.83 114.95 -27.46
N ASP A 93 -20.53 115.92 -28.33
CA ASP A 93 -21.07 117.29 -28.30
C ASP A 93 -22.59 117.35 -28.56
N ASP A 94 -23.22 116.20 -28.76
CA ASP A 94 -24.65 116.05 -29.01
C ASP A 94 -25.44 116.10 -27.70
N VAL A 95 -25.80 117.30 -27.26
CA VAL A 95 -26.78 117.55 -26.18
C VAL A 95 -28.10 116.80 -26.45
N SER A 96 -28.39 116.50 -27.72
CA SER A 96 -29.53 115.71 -28.19
C SER A 96 -29.51 114.23 -27.77
N GLN A 97 -28.34 113.66 -27.44
CA GLN A 97 -28.21 112.27 -26.97
C GLN A 97 -28.24 112.15 -25.44
N ARG A 98 -28.26 113.26 -24.70
CA ARG A 98 -28.67 113.26 -23.29
C ARG A 98 -30.19 113.08 -23.24
N LYS A 99 -30.67 111.86 -23.52
CA LYS A 99 -32.04 111.46 -23.22
C LYS A 99 -32.27 111.68 -21.73
N THR A 100 -32.91 112.80 -21.39
CA THR A 100 -33.48 113.02 -20.07
C THR A 100 -34.43 111.86 -19.85
N ILE A 101 -34.13 110.96 -18.92
CA ILE A 101 -34.97 109.81 -18.62
C ILE A 101 -36.30 110.38 -18.13
N THR A 102 -37.29 110.43 -19.03
CA THR A 102 -38.63 110.91 -18.70
C THR A 102 -39.26 109.89 -17.74
N GLN A 103 -39.98 110.37 -16.74
CA GLN A 103 -40.59 109.52 -15.70
C GLN A 103 -41.41 108.35 -16.31
N ALA A 104 -42.16 108.60 -17.38
CA ALA A 104 -42.90 107.58 -18.12
C ALA A 104 -42.04 106.43 -18.69
N VAL A 105 -40.80 106.70 -19.12
CA VAL A 105 -39.88 105.66 -19.62
C VAL A 105 -39.33 104.82 -18.47
N ASN A 106 -39.12 105.45 -17.30
CA ASN A 106 -38.70 104.74 -16.09
C ASN A 106 -39.84 103.84 -15.58
N ASP A 107 -41.07 104.34 -15.54
CA ASP A 107 -42.24 103.59 -15.10
C ASP A 107 -42.53 102.40 -16.03
N ALA A 108 -42.42 102.57 -17.36
CA ALA A 108 -42.55 101.48 -18.33
C ALA A 108 -41.44 100.42 -18.18
N SER A 109 -40.21 100.84 -17.90
CA SER A 109 -39.09 99.93 -17.63
C SER A 109 -39.26 99.18 -16.31
N GLU A 110 -39.79 99.84 -15.28
CA GLU A 110 -40.09 99.23 -13.99
C GLU A 110 -41.19 98.17 -14.13
N GLN A 111 -42.27 98.48 -14.85
CA GLN A 111 -43.34 97.51 -15.15
C GLN A 111 -42.82 96.30 -15.94
N ALA A 112 -41.99 96.51 -16.97
CA ALA A 112 -41.37 95.43 -17.73
C ALA A 112 -40.42 94.58 -16.87
N CYS A 113 -39.69 95.21 -15.95
CA CYS A 113 -38.82 94.53 -14.99
C CYS A 113 -39.64 93.69 -14.00
N MET A 114 -40.74 94.24 -13.46
CA MET A 114 -41.65 93.51 -12.57
C MET A 114 -42.29 92.31 -13.28
N ALA A 115 -42.75 92.47 -14.52
CA ALA A 115 -43.32 91.39 -15.32
C ALA A 115 -42.30 90.25 -15.55
N LYS A 116 -41.08 90.56 -15.99
CA LYS A 116 -40.01 89.56 -16.19
C LYS A 116 -39.58 88.91 -14.88
N LYS A 117 -39.56 89.65 -13.77
CA LYS A 117 -39.25 89.12 -12.43
C LYS A 117 -40.34 88.16 -11.95
N ALA A 118 -41.61 88.47 -12.24
CA ALA A 118 -42.73 87.57 -11.94
C ALA A 118 -42.65 86.28 -12.76
N GLU A 119 -42.36 86.37 -14.06
CA GLU A 119 -42.15 85.23 -14.95
C GLU A 119 -40.97 84.36 -14.48
N LEU A 120 -39.81 84.97 -14.20
CA LEU A 120 -38.64 84.26 -13.69
C LEU A 120 -38.93 83.56 -12.35
N LYS A 121 -39.73 84.19 -11.47
CA LYS A 121 -40.11 83.57 -10.20
C LYS A 121 -41.06 82.38 -10.42
N ALA A 122 -41.96 82.46 -11.40
CA ALA A 122 -42.84 81.36 -11.77
C ALA A 122 -42.07 80.18 -12.37
N THR A 123 -41.15 80.44 -13.31
CA THR A 123 -40.32 79.40 -13.92
C THR A 123 -39.36 78.78 -12.91
N LYS A 124 -38.76 79.58 -12.02
CA LYS A 124 -37.92 79.06 -10.93
C LYS A 124 -38.69 78.12 -10.02
N ARG A 125 -39.90 78.50 -9.59
CA ARG A 125 -40.77 77.64 -8.76
C ARG A 125 -41.11 76.33 -9.47
N ARG A 126 -41.37 76.37 -10.78
CA ARG A 126 -41.64 75.17 -11.59
C ARG A 126 -40.40 74.28 -11.69
N ALA A 127 -39.23 74.84 -11.88
CA ALA A 127 -37.97 74.09 -11.91
C ALA A 127 -37.67 73.44 -10.55
N GLU A 128 -37.87 74.16 -9.44
CA GLU A 128 -37.70 73.63 -8.08
C GLU A 128 -38.70 72.50 -7.76
N ALA A 129 -39.93 72.58 -8.27
CA ALA A 129 -40.90 71.50 -8.13
C ALA A 129 -40.47 70.26 -8.93
N LEU A 130 -40.05 70.45 -10.18
CA LEU A 130 -39.57 69.36 -11.04
C LEU A 130 -38.31 68.69 -10.47
N GLU A 131 -37.37 69.46 -9.90
CA GLU A 131 -36.18 68.90 -9.25
C GLU A 131 -36.54 68.04 -8.04
N ARG A 132 -37.57 68.43 -7.27
CA ARG A 132 -38.10 67.62 -6.18
C ARG A 132 -38.71 66.32 -6.68
N ASP A 133 -39.59 66.40 -7.70
CA ASP A 133 -40.21 65.21 -8.30
C ASP A 133 -39.16 64.25 -8.85
N PHE A 134 -38.11 64.77 -9.52
CA PHE A 134 -36.99 63.96 -9.98
C PHE A 134 -36.19 63.34 -8.85
N SER A 135 -35.93 64.08 -7.77
CA SER A 135 -35.22 63.54 -6.61
C SER A 135 -36.02 62.42 -5.94
N GLU A 136 -37.34 62.57 -5.81
CA GLU A 136 -38.21 61.54 -5.24
C GLU A 136 -38.25 60.29 -6.13
N ALA A 137 -38.42 60.48 -7.45
CA ALA A 137 -38.38 59.39 -8.42
C ALA A 137 -37.03 58.66 -8.43
N ALA A 138 -35.91 59.39 -8.31
CA ALA A 138 -34.58 58.80 -8.26
C ALA A 138 -34.37 57.93 -7.02
N ILE A 139 -34.88 58.37 -5.85
CA ILE A 139 -34.82 57.58 -4.60
C ILE A 139 -35.63 56.28 -4.74
N LEU A 140 -36.85 56.37 -5.28
CA LEU A 140 -37.68 55.19 -5.52
C LEU A 140 -37.02 54.22 -6.51
N PHE A 141 -36.49 54.74 -7.62
CA PHE A 141 -35.79 53.94 -8.61
C PHE A 141 -34.54 53.25 -8.03
N GLN A 142 -33.74 53.96 -7.22
CA GLN A 142 -32.57 53.38 -6.56
C GLN A 142 -32.96 52.25 -5.61
N ARG A 143 -34.05 52.42 -4.85
CA ARG A 143 -34.57 51.39 -3.95
C ARG A 143 -35.01 50.15 -4.73
N ASP A 144 -35.79 50.33 -5.79
CA ASP A 144 -36.32 49.23 -6.58
C ASP A 144 -35.20 48.50 -7.34
N TYR A 145 -34.22 49.24 -7.86
CA TYR A 145 -33.00 48.65 -8.46
C TYR A 145 -32.20 47.85 -7.44
N ALA A 146 -32.02 48.35 -6.21
CA ALA A 146 -31.31 47.62 -5.16
C ALA A 146 -32.03 46.31 -4.80
N MET A 147 -33.35 46.33 -4.70
CA MET A 147 -34.18 45.14 -4.44
C MET A 147 -34.06 44.12 -5.59
N GLN A 148 -34.20 44.56 -6.84
CA GLN A 148 -34.05 43.68 -8.00
C GLN A 148 -32.64 43.12 -8.13
N SER A 149 -31.62 43.93 -7.84
CA SER A 149 -30.22 43.49 -7.85
C SER A 149 -29.96 42.42 -6.78
N ALA A 150 -30.53 42.58 -5.58
CA ALA A 150 -30.43 41.57 -4.53
C ALA A 150 -31.13 40.26 -4.93
N ALA A 151 -32.37 40.34 -5.43
CA ALA A 151 -33.10 39.17 -5.91
C ALA A 151 -32.39 38.46 -7.08
N ALA A 152 -31.78 39.21 -8.00
CA ALA A 152 -31.00 38.65 -9.10
C ALA A 152 -29.72 37.94 -8.61
N LYS A 153 -29.07 38.44 -7.55
CA LYS A 153 -27.92 37.76 -6.94
C LYS A 153 -28.35 36.47 -6.26
N GLU A 154 -29.45 36.49 -5.52
CA GLU A 154 -30.00 35.31 -4.85
C GLU A 154 -30.39 34.23 -5.87
N ALA A 155 -31.08 34.62 -6.95
CA ALA A 155 -31.41 33.70 -8.04
C ALA A 155 -30.18 33.08 -8.71
N ARG A 156 -29.07 33.83 -8.83
CA ARG A 156 -27.80 33.28 -9.33
C ARG A 156 -27.20 32.24 -8.39
N ILE A 157 -27.24 32.48 -7.07
CA ILE A 157 -26.77 31.52 -6.07
C ILE A 157 -27.62 30.23 -6.13
N MET A 158 -28.93 30.36 -6.20
CA MET A 158 -29.81 29.19 -6.35
C MET A 158 -29.54 28.41 -7.63
N LEU A 159 -29.25 29.09 -8.75
CA LEU A 159 -28.88 28.42 -10.00
C LEU A 159 -27.58 27.64 -9.88
N THR A 160 -26.56 28.20 -9.23
CA THR A 160 -25.29 27.49 -8.99
C THR A 160 -25.51 26.27 -8.08
N GLU A 161 -26.31 26.39 -7.02
CA GLU A 161 -26.65 25.27 -6.15
C GLU A 161 -27.42 24.16 -6.91
N ILE A 162 -28.34 24.53 -7.81
CA ILE A 162 -29.05 23.56 -8.66
C ILE A 162 -28.08 22.83 -9.60
N GLU A 163 -27.09 23.54 -10.16
CA GLU A 163 -26.08 22.93 -11.01
C GLU A 163 -25.17 21.97 -10.23
N GLU A 164 -24.76 22.34 -9.02
CA GLU A 164 -24.02 21.47 -8.10
C GLU A 164 -24.82 20.23 -7.73
N MET A 165 -26.08 20.38 -7.32
CA MET A 165 -26.97 19.23 -7.03
C MET A 165 -27.18 18.33 -8.25
N ARG A 166 -27.29 18.91 -9.45
CA ARG A 166 -27.39 18.13 -10.70
C ARG A 166 -26.11 17.37 -10.99
N PHE A 167 -24.95 17.97 -10.73
CA PHE A 167 -23.66 17.32 -10.86
C PHE A 167 -23.53 16.17 -9.86
N GLU A 168 -23.91 16.38 -8.59
CA GLU A 168 -23.93 15.32 -7.58
C GLU A 168 -24.87 14.18 -7.95
N LEU A 169 -26.08 14.47 -8.45
CA LEU A 169 -27.00 13.45 -8.95
C LEU A 169 -26.41 12.69 -10.14
N ALA A 170 -25.73 13.37 -11.06
CA ALA A 170 -25.03 12.72 -12.16
C ALA A 170 -23.88 11.83 -11.66
N LEU A 171 -23.13 12.30 -10.66
CA LEU A 171 -22.07 11.54 -10.01
C LEU A 171 -22.64 10.29 -9.35
N ILE A 172 -23.70 10.42 -8.54
CA ILE A 172 -24.40 9.29 -7.91
C ILE A 172 -24.92 8.31 -8.96
N ARG A 173 -25.50 8.81 -10.06
CA ARG A 173 -25.96 7.95 -11.15
C ARG A 173 -24.82 7.21 -11.85
N SER A 174 -23.66 7.85 -11.98
CA SER A 174 -22.47 7.23 -12.59
C SER A 174 -21.72 6.28 -11.66
N SER A 175 -21.76 6.53 -10.33
CA SER A 175 -21.10 5.70 -9.32
C SER A 175 -21.94 4.50 -8.91
N ARG A 176 -23.27 4.56 -9.10
CA ARG A 176 -24.14 3.39 -9.05
C ARG A 176 -23.86 2.50 -10.28
N SER A 177 -23.21 1.37 -10.07
CA SER A 177 -23.19 0.26 -11.04
C SER A 177 -24.62 -0.14 -11.40
N GLN A 178 -24.85 -0.74 -12.59
CA GLN A 178 -26.18 -1.21 -13.02
C GLN A 178 -26.87 -2.11 -11.98
N GLU A 179 -26.10 -2.82 -11.15
CA GLU A 179 -26.56 -3.61 -10.00
C GLU A 179 -27.30 -2.79 -8.90
N GLN A 180 -27.17 -1.47 -8.87
CA GLN A 180 -27.88 -0.58 -7.93
C GLN A 180 -29.01 0.23 -8.57
N GLN A 181 -29.21 0.08 -9.89
CA GLN A 181 -30.38 0.56 -10.62
C GLN A 181 -31.36 -0.57 -10.86
N MET A 182 -31.51 -1.45 -9.88
CA MET A 182 -32.50 -2.51 -9.93
C MET A 182 -33.86 -1.92 -9.58
N THR A 183 -34.85 -2.24 -10.42
CA THR A 183 -36.25 -2.05 -10.07
C THR A 183 -36.59 -2.87 -8.82
N THR A 184 -37.66 -2.53 -8.12
CA THR A 184 -38.06 -3.26 -6.90
C THR A 184 -38.29 -4.74 -7.17
N GLU A 185 -38.76 -5.10 -8.37
CA GLU A 185 -38.97 -6.47 -8.80
C GLU A 185 -37.64 -7.21 -9.02
N GLU A 186 -36.69 -6.58 -9.73
CA GLU A 186 -35.35 -7.15 -9.92
C GLU A 186 -34.62 -7.31 -8.58
N ALA A 187 -34.76 -6.35 -7.67
CA ALA A 187 -34.16 -6.44 -6.34
C ALA A 187 -34.74 -7.60 -5.52
N LEU A 188 -36.05 -7.83 -5.59
CA LEU A 188 -36.69 -8.97 -4.96
C LEU A 188 -36.18 -10.29 -5.56
N GLN A 189 -36.13 -10.40 -6.88
CA GLN A 189 -35.60 -11.58 -7.55
C GLN A 189 -34.14 -11.85 -7.17
N PHE A 190 -33.30 -10.82 -7.13
CA PHE A 190 -31.91 -10.97 -6.71
C PHE A 190 -31.79 -11.39 -5.24
N THR A 191 -32.67 -10.91 -4.36
CA THR A 191 -32.68 -11.39 -2.98
C THR A 191 -33.12 -12.84 -2.87
N GLU A 192 -34.07 -13.29 -3.69
CA GLU A 192 -34.46 -14.70 -3.78
C GLU A 192 -33.29 -15.56 -4.28
N ASP A 193 -32.63 -15.14 -5.36
CA ASP A 193 -31.42 -15.81 -5.90
C ASP A 193 -30.31 -15.89 -4.84
N GLN A 194 -30.10 -14.83 -4.06
CA GLN A 194 -29.14 -14.84 -2.95
C GLN A 194 -29.55 -15.79 -1.83
N ILE A 195 -30.84 -15.87 -1.50
CA ILE A 195 -31.34 -16.81 -0.50
C ILE A 195 -31.11 -18.25 -0.98
N GLU A 196 -31.39 -18.55 -2.25
CA GLU A 196 -31.13 -19.86 -2.84
C GLU A 196 -29.63 -20.23 -2.81
N GLU A 197 -28.75 -19.29 -3.18
CA GLU A 197 -27.31 -19.54 -3.13
C GLU A 197 -26.81 -19.70 -1.69
N MET A 198 -27.34 -18.94 -0.73
CA MET A 198 -27.00 -19.13 0.69
C MET A 198 -27.42 -20.52 1.17
N GLN A 199 -28.65 -20.96 0.85
CA GLN A 199 -29.12 -22.30 1.20
C GLN A 199 -28.23 -23.38 0.58
N ARG A 200 -27.84 -23.21 -0.69
CA ARG A 200 -26.91 -24.12 -1.37
C ARG A 200 -25.54 -24.18 -0.68
N LEU A 201 -25.00 -23.04 -0.27
CA LEU A 201 -23.73 -22.96 0.45
C LEU A 201 -23.83 -23.56 1.86
N GLU A 202 -24.95 -23.39 2.54
CA GLU A 202 -25.23 -24.03 3.83
C GLU A 202 -25.28 -25.55 3.69
N ASP A 203 -26.00 -26.07 2.69
CA ASP A 203 -26.06 -27.50 2.37
C ASP A 203 -24.67 -28.07 2.05
N LEU A 204 -23.90 -27.35 1.23
CA LEU A 204 -22.53 -27.76 0.90
C LEU A 204 -21.64 -27.76 2.14
N THR A 205 -21.78 -26.77 3.02
CA THR A 205 -21.06 -26.70 4.29
C THR A 205 -21.44 -27.85 5.21
N ALA A 206 -22.73 -28.18 5.32
CA ALA A 206 -23.22 -29.31 6.09
C ALA A 206 -22.65 -30.63 5.57
N GLN A 207 -22.68 -30.85 4.25
CA GLN A 207 -22.08 -32.03 3.62
C GLN A 207 -20.57 -32.14 3.87
N LYS A 208 -19.85 -31.02 3.80
CA LYS A 208 -18.40 -30.99 4.09
C LYS A 208 -18.11 -31.27 5.56
N ARG A 209 -18.95 -30.81 6.49
CA ARG A 209 -18.84 -31.15 7.93
C ARG A 209 -19.03 -32.64 8.16
N VAL A 210 -20.03 -33.26 7.54
CA VAL A 210 -20.23 -34.72 7.62
C VAL A 210 -19.00 -35.47 7.11
N LYS A 211 -18.50 -35.12 5.92
CA LYS A 211 -17.28 -35.72 5.35
C LYS A 211 -16.04 -35.52 6.24
N MET A 212 -15.92 -34.36 6.89
CA MET A 212 -14.84 -34.10 7.83
C MET A 212 -14.92 -35.01 9.05
N GLU A 213 -16.11 -35.22 9.61
CA GLU A 213 -16.30 -36.14 10.73
C GLU A 213 -16.04 -37.60 10.34
N GLU A 214 -16.49 -38.03 9.16
CA GLU A 214 -16.15 -39.35 8.60
C GLU A 214 -14.63 -39.54 8.43
N LEU A 215 -13.93 -38.53 7.91
CA LEU A 215 -12.48 -38.56 7.77
C LEU A 215 -11.77 -38.59 9.12
N LYS A 216 -12.25 -37.84 10.12
CA LYS A 216 -11.72 -37.91 11.49
C LYS A 216 -11.90 -39.31 12.07
N GLN A 217 -13.08 -39.91 11.93
CA GLN A 217 -13.33 -41.27 12.39
C GLN A 217 -12.45 -42.29 11.66
N SER A 218 -12.27 -42.16 10.34
CA SER A 218 -11.36 -43.01 9.59
C SER A 218 -9.91 -42.84 10.04
N ALA A 219 -9.47 -41.61 10.28
CA ALA A 219 -8.12 -41.30 10.74
C ALA A 219 -7.85 -41.86 12.15
N THR A 220 -8.80 -41.77 13.08
CA THR A 220 -8.65 -42.36 14.42
C THR A 220 -8.58 -43.89 14.37
N LEU A 221 -9.38 -44.53 13.51
CA LEU A 221 -9.30 -45.98 13.28
C LEU A 221 -7.95 -46.37 12.70
N ARG A 222 -7.49 -45.69 11.64
CA ARG A 222 -6.16 -45.95 11.04
C ARG A 222 -5.02 -45.74 12.02
N LYS A 223 -5.08 -44.69 12.84
CA LYS A 223 -4.11 -44.46 13.92
C LYS A 223 -4.07 -45.64 14.90
N ARG A 224 -5.23 -46.14 15.33
CA ARG A 224 -5.32 -47.30 16.23
C ARG A 224 -4.74 -48.56 15.58
N THR A 225 -5.02 -48.80 14.30
CA THR A 225 -4.43 -49.94 13.55
C THR A 225 -2.91 -49.80 13.43
N LEU A 226 -2.41 -48.59 13.18
CA LEU A 226 -0.97 -48.31 13.12
C LEU A 226 -0.31 -48.59 14.47
N GLU A 227 -0.90 -48.13 15.58
CA GLU A 227 -0.41 -48.39 16.94
C GLU A 227 -0.37 -49.89 17.25
N GLN A 228 -1.41 -50.65 16.88
CA GLN A 228 -1.43 -52.11 17.03
C GLN A 228 -0.35 -52.77 16.19
N SER A 229 -0.15 -52.32 14.95
CA SER A 229 0.91 -52.84 14.08
C SER A 229 2.29 -52.54 14.64
N ALA A 230 2.52 -51.32 15.13
CA ALA A 230 3.78 -50.92 15.76
C ALA A 230 4.08 -51.76 17.01
N GLN A 231 3.06 -52.05 17.84
CA GLN A 231 3.21 -52.95 18.99
C GLN A 231 3.57 -54.38 18.56
N ARG A 232 2.96 -54.90 17.48
CA ARG A 232 3.29 -56.22 16.94
C ARG A 232 4.72 -56.28 16.40
N VAL A 233 5.16 -55.24 15.69
CA VAL A 233 6.55 -55.13 15.22
C VAL A 233 7.51 -55.09 16.41
N GLN A 234 7.24 -54.27 17.43
CA GLN A 234 8.07 -54.20 18.62
C GLN A 234 8.14 -55.54 19.38
N GLN A 235 7.03 -56.28 19.47
CA GLN A 235 7.02 -57.62 20.07
C GLN A 235 7.83 -58.61 19.25
N ALA A 236 7.69 -58.60 17.92
CA ALA A 236 8.47 -59.45 17.02
C ALA A 236 9.97 -59.13 17.08
N GLU A 237 10.35 -57.85 17.13
CA GLU A 237 11.73 -57.42 17.30
C GLU A 237 12.32 -57.88 18.64
N ARG A 238 11.55 -57.78 19.73
CA ARG A 238 11.98 -58.30 21.05
C ARG A 238 12.19 -59.81 21.02
N GLN A 239 11.27 -60.56 20.41
CA GLN A 239 11.39 -62.01 20.27
C GLN A 239 12.59 -62.39 19.38
N ALA A 240 12.81 -61.68 18.28
CA ALA A 240 13.96 -61.88 17.41
C ALA A 240 15.28 -61.55 18.12
N ALA A 241 15.33 -60.47 18.91
CA ALA A 241 16.50 -60.12 19.72
C ALA A 241 16.79 -61.18 20.79
N GLN A 242 15.77 -61.70 21.47
CA GLN A 242 15.92 -62.80 22.44
C GLN A 242 16.41 -64.09 21.75
N ALA A 243 15.89 -64.43 20.58
CA ALA A 243 16.34 -65.59 19.81
C ALA A 243 17.78 -65.44 19.33
N ARG A 244 18.20 -64.24 18.93
CA ARG A 244 19.61 -63.95 18.58
C ARG A 244 20.53 -64.08 19.80
N SER A 245 20.15 -63.49 20.93
CA SER A 245 20.92 -63.60 22.18
C SER A 245 21.07 -65.04 22.65
N SER A 246 20.01 -65.85 22.57
CA SER A 246 20.07 -67.26 22.98
C SER A 246 20.89 -68.12 22.02
N ALA A 247 20.87 -67.82 20.72
CA ALA A 247 21.74 -68.46 19.73
C ALA A 247 23.22 -68.09 19.98
N GLU A 248 23.54 -66.82 20.19
CA GLU A 248 24.90 -66.38 20.52
C GLU A 248 25.42 -66.99 21.82
N GLU A 249 24.58 -67.16 22.84
CA GLU A 249 24.93 -67.86 24.08
C GLU A 249 25.14 -69.37 23.89
N ALA A 250 24.37 -70.00 22.98
CA ALA A 250 24.58 -71.41 22.63
C ALA A 250 25.91 -71.60 21.92
N ASP A 251 26.21 -70.75 20.91
CA ASP A 251 27.46 -70.82 20.15
C ASP A 251 28.68 -70.55 21.04
N ARG A 252 28.62 -69.55 21.92
CA ARG A 252 29.70 -69.29 22.90
C ARG A 252 29.95 -70.47 23.84
N ARG A 253 28.90 -71.18 24.27
CA ARG A 253 29.05 -72.38 25.11
C ARG A 253 29.74 -73.52 24.36
N VAL A 254 29.39 -73.73 23.09
CA VAL A 254 30.02 -74.75 22.24
C VAL A 254 31.48 -74.42 21.99
N GLU A 255 31.81 -73.18 21.63
CA GLU A 255 33.20 -72.74 21.44
C GLU A 255 34.04 -72.92 22.70
N ASN A 256 33.50 -72.56 23.87
CA ASN A 256 34.21 -72.72 25.14
C ASN A 256 34.45 -74.21 25.48
N ALA A 257 33.46 -75.08 25.19
CA ALA A 257 33.63 -76.52 25.38
C ALA A 257 34.71 -77.09 24.44
N CYS A 258 34.71 -76.71 23.16
CA CYS A 258 35.73 -77.13 22.20
C CYS A 258 37.14 -76.68 22.63
N LYS A 259 37.31 -75.41 23.02
CA LYS A 259 38.59 -74.90 23.55
C LYS A 259 39.04 -75.65 24.80
N TRP A 260 38.12 -76.00 25.68
CA TRP A 260 38.42 -76.80 26.86
C TRP A 260 38.87 -78.22 26.49
N PHE A 261 38.17 -78.89 25.56
CA PHE A 261 38.58 -80.21 25.09
C PHE A 261 39.93 -80.17 24.37
N GLU A 262 40.21 -79.15 23.56
CA GLU A 262 41.51 -78.96 22.90
C GLU A 262 42.64 -78.76 23.91
N THR A 263 42.44 -77.88 24.89
CA THR A 263 43.45 -77.62 25.95
C THR A 263 43.66 -78.84 26.83
N MET A 264 42.61 -79.54 27.22
CA MET A 264 42.69 -80.80 27.97
C MET A 264 43.42 -81.88 27.15
N THR A 265 43.11 -82.02 25.86
CA THR A 265 43.78 -82.98 24.98
C THR A 265 45.25 -82.65 24.81
N ALA A 266 45.61 -81.38 24.68
CA ALA A 266 47.01 -80.94 24.61
C ALA A 266 47.76 -81.25 25.93
N LEU A 267 47.13 -80.99 27.07
CA LEU A 267 47.68 -81.32 28.39
C LEU A 267 47.88 -82.83 28.56
N LEU A 268 46.90 -83.65 28.18
CA LEU A 268 46.99 -85.11 28.23
C LEU A 268 48.09 -85.64 27.30
N LYS A 269 48.21 -85.10 26.09
CA LYS A 269 49.31 -85.42 25.17
C LYS A 269 50.67 -85.11 25.79
N ASN A 270 50.81 -83.94 26.43
CA ASN A 270 52.04 -83.54 27.11
C ASN A 270 52.39 -84.45 28.30
N ILE A 271 51.42 -84.80 29.17
CA ILE A 271 51.64 -85.70 30.31
C ILE A 271 52.08 -87.10 29.86
N LEU A 272 51.46 -87.61 28.79
CA LEU A 272 51.79 -88.91 28.22
C LEU A 272 53.06 -88.89 27.35
N GLY A 273 53.70 -87.72 27.19
CA GLY A 273 54.87 -87.55 26.32
C GLY A 273 54.57 -87.77 24.84
N ILE A 274 53.30 -87.69 24.40
CA ILE A 274 52.88 -87.88 23.01
C ILE A 274 53.16 -86.58 22.25
N VAL A 275 54.07 -86.65 21.28
CA VAL A 275 54.43 -85.53 20.40
C VAL A 275 53.46 -85.44 19.23
N SER A 276 53.16 -86.57 18.59
CA SER A 276 52.18 -86.65 17.51
C SER A 276 51.48 -87.99 17.52
N CYS A 277 50.24 -87.98 17.07
CA CYS A 277 49.39 -89.16 16.95
C CYS A 277 48.65 -89.03 15.63
N GLU A 278 48.98 -89.90 14.69
CA GLU A 278 48.44 -89.90 13.34
C GLU A 278 47.79 -91.26 13.08
N ALA A 279 46.51 -91.24 12.70
CA ALA A 279 45.85 -92.43 12.17
C ALA A 279 46.07 -92.46 10.66
N LEU A 280 46.75 -93.49 10.17
CA LEU A 280 47.12 -93.66 8.77
C LEU A 280 46.18 -94.65 8.09
N GLY A 281 45.79 -94.30 6.84
CA GLY A 281 44.92 -95.09 5.97
C GLY A 281 43.49 -94.56 5.88
N THR A 282 42.80 -94.94 4.80
CA THR A 282 41.37 -94.67 4.59
C THR A 282 40.70 -95.98 4.17
N PRO A 283 40.05 -96.73 5.09
CA PRO A 283 39.84 -96.46 6.52
C PRO A 283 41.13 -96.54 7.36
N PRO A 284 41.20 -95.86 8.52
CA PRO A 284 42.40 -95.87 9.38
C PRO A 284 42.64 -97.30 9.90
N ARG A 285 43.76 -97.89 9.50
CA ARG A 285 44.17 -99.25 9.87
C ARG A 285 45.48 -99.29 10.64
N GLU A 286 46.20 -98.17 10.66
CA GLU A 286 47.46 -98.02 11.37
C GLU A 286 47.37 -96.77 12.25
N LEU A 287 47.79 -96.87 13.50
CA LEU A 287 47.96 -95.76 14.41
C LEU A 287 49.45 -95.57 14.64
N ARG A 288 49.96 -94.40 14.26
CA ARG A 288 51.34 -94.00 14.50
C ARG A 288 51.37 -93.01 15.64
N VAL A 289 51.98 -93.40 16.75
CA VAL A 289 52.14 -92.54 17.91
C VAL A 289 53.63 -92.31 18.14
N VAL A 290 54.01 -91.03 18.20
CA VAL A 290 55.37 -90.59 18.50
C VAL A 290 55.42 -90.16 19.95
N TYR A 291 56.22 -90.85 20.73
CA TYR A 291 56.48 -90.58 22.15
C TYR A 291 57.85 -89.94 22.34
N ASN A 292 57.96 -89.07 23.34
CA ASN A 292 59.23 -88.56 23.85
C ASN A 292 59.63 -89.39 25.08
N ILE A 293 60.64 -90.26 24.93
CA ILE A 293 61.08 -91.21 25.97
C ILE A 293 62.38 -90.75 26.63
N GLY A 294 62.58 -89.44 26.80
CA GLY A 294 63.78 -88.90 27.42
C GLY A 294 63.53 -87.67 28.26
N SER A 295 64.50 -87.35 29.13
CA SER A 295 64.60 -86.00 29.70
C SER A 295 64.56 -84.99 28.55
N PRO A 296 63.82 -83.86 28.66
CA PRO A 296 63.58 -82.93 27.55
C PRO A 296 64.85 -82.39 26.87
N ALA A 297 66.03 -82.56 27.49
CA ALA A 297 67.33 -82.22 26.92
C ALA A 297 67.93 -83.30 25.97
N ALA A 298 67.48 -84.55 26.02
CA ALA A 298 68.09 -85.68 25.30
C ALA A 298 67.33 -86.12 24.03
N GLY A 299 66.13 -85.59 23.77
CA GLY A 299 65.45 -85.64 22.48
C GLY A 299 65.20 -87.03 21.86
N LYS A 300 65.15 -88.11 22.65
CA LYS A 300 64.91 -89.46 22.13
C LYS A 300 63.44 -89.66 21.80
N LEU A 301 63.10 -89.62 20.52
CA LEU A 301 61.77 -89.90 20.00
C LEU A 301 61.62 -91.38 19.66
N ALA A 302 60.54 -91.99 20.14
CA ALA A 302 60.15 -93.34 19.78
C ALA A 302 58.84 -93.32 19.02
N THR A 303 58.83 -93.96 17.85
CA THR A 303 57.63 -94.06 17.01
C THR A 303 57.11 -95.48 17.06
N ILE A 304 55.94 -95.63 17.67
CA ILE A 304 55.20 -96.89 17.73
C ILE A 304 54.15 -96.85 16.62
N SER A 305 54.23 -97.80 15.70
CA SER A 305 53.20 -98.06 14.70
C SER A 305 52.39 -99.27 15.14
N ILE A 306 51.08 -99.08 15.34
CA ILE A 306 50.15 -100.12 15.76
C ILE A 306 49.19 -100.38 14.60
N SER A 307 49.20 -101.59 14.08
CA SER A 307 48.31 -102.04 13.02
C SER A 307 47.09 -102.74 13.61
N PHE A 308 45.92 -102.40 13.10
CA PHE A 308 44.64 -102.95 13.54
C PHE A 308 43.95 -103.72 12.41
N GLU A 309 43.34 -104.84 12.78
CA GLU A 309 42.41 -105.58 11.92
C GLU A 309 40.98 -105.31 12.36
N ARG A 310 40.09 -105.09 11.39
CA ARG A 310 38.69 -104.81 11.67
C ARG A 310 37.90 -106.11 11.63
N GLN A 311 37.45 -106.58 12.79
CA GLN A 311 36.51 -107.70 12.87
C GLN A 311 35.08 -107.24 12.55
N SER A 312 34.23 -108.18 12.15
CA SER A 312 32.80 -107.96 11.83
C SER A 312 31.97 -107.43 13.01
N SER A 313 32.49 -107.51 14.23
CA SER A 313 31.93 -106.97 15.49
C SER A 313 32.18 -105.46 15.69
N GLY A 314 32.94 -104.81 14.80
CA GLY A 314 33.17 -103.37 14.81
C GLY A 314 34.29 -102.87 15.75
N SER A 315 34.80 -103.70 16.66
CA SER A 315 35.96 -103.36 17.49
C SER A 315 37.28 -103.60 16.74
N PRO A 316 38.26 -102.68 16.83
CA PRO A 316 39.58 -102.91 16.26
C PRO A 316 40.32 -103.97 17.08
N HIS A 317 40.84 -105.00 16.42
CA HIS A 317 41.69 -106.01 17.03
C HIS A 317 43.15 -105.71 16.70
N LEU A 318 44.04 -105.83 17.68
CA LEU A 318 45.48 -105.59 17.48
C LEU A 318 46.04 -106.64 16.51
N LEU A 319 46.44 -106.23 15.30
CA LEU A 319 47.04 -107.11 14.31
C LEU A 319 48.54 -107.24 14.52
N ASP A 320 49.21 -106.11 14.76
CA ASP A 320 50.66 -106.03 14.95
C ASP A 320 51.08 -104.70 15.57
N ALA A 321 52.26 -104.65 16.17
CA ALA A 321 52.88 -103.37 16.50
C ALA A 321 54.38 -103.42 16.20
N LYS A 322 54.90 -102.31 15.68
CA LYS A 322 56.30 -102.17 15.29
C LYS A 322 56.87 -100.88 15.84
N LEU A 323 58.11 -100.96 16.28
CA LEU A 323 58.88 -99.79 16.67
C LEU A 323 59.73 -99.36 15.47
N LEU A 324 59.43 -98.20 14.89
CA LEU A 324 60.06 -97.78 13.62
C LEU A 324 61.49 -97.23 13.81
N ASN A 325 61.77 -96.63 14.97
CA ASN A 325 62.99 -95.84 15.19
C ASN A 325 63.97 -96.47 16.20
N SER A 326 63.83 -97.74 16.53
CA SER A 326 64.71 -98.43 17.49
C SER A 326 64.89 -99.90 17.15
N ALA A 327 66.09 -100.43 17.39
CA ALA A 327 66.47 -101.81 17.12
C ALA A 327 66.04 -102.81 18.21
N VAL A 328 65.24 -102.35 19.19
CA VAL A 328 64.71 -103.21 20.26
C VAL A 328 63.62 -104.11 19.69
N ASP A 329 63.83 -105.42 19.76
CA ASP A 329 62.82 -106.39 19.40
C ASP A 329 61.68 -106.40 20.45
N VAL A 330 60.46 -106.16 19.97
CA VAL A 330 59.23 -106.09 20.77
C VAL A 330 58.26 -107.22 20.42
N HIS A 331 58.65 -108.17 19.57
CA HIS A 331 57.77 -109.23 19.08
C HIS A 331 57.14 -110.07 20.21
N ASP A 332 57.88 -110.33 21.29
CA ASP A 332 57.39 -111.07 22.45
C ASP A 332 56.25 -110.34 23.17
N LEU A 333 56.42 -109.04 23.40
CA LEU A 333 55.41 -108.18 24.05
C LEU A 333 54.16 -108.04 23.17
N VAL A 334 54.37 -107.95 21.86
CA VAL A 334 53.32 -107.87 20.86
C VAL A 334 52.50 -109.17 20.82
N ALA A 335 53.14 -110.34 20.94
CA ALA A 335 52.44 -111.63 20.97
C ALA A 335 51.55 -111.81 22.21
N ASP A 336 51.99 -111.30 23.37
CA ASP A 336 51.20 -111.33 24.60
C ASP A 336 50.04 -110.32 24.56
N ALA A 337 50.30 -109.11 24.05
CA ALA A 337 49.26 -108.09 23.87
C ALA A 337 48.21 -108.46 22.83
N LYS A 338 48.58 -109.19 21.77
CA LYS A 338 47.62 -109.75 20.79
C LYS A 338 46.65 -110.72 21.46
N ARG A 339 47.14 -111.58 22.36
CA ARG A 339 46.29 -112.55 23.09
C ARG A 339 45.31 -111.85 24.05
N ALA A 340 45.74 -110.80 24.73
CA ALA A 340 44.90 -110.02 25.64
C ALA A 340 44.06 -108.92 24.95
N ASN A 341 44.36 -108.60 23.68
CA ASN A 341 43.86 -107.44 22.93
C ASN A 341 44.02 -106.12 23.70
N ASP A 342 45.09 -105.97 24.49
CA ASP A 342 45.37 -104.79 25.30
C ASP A 342 46.42 -103.90 24.64
N THR A 343 45.95 -102.91 23.89
CA THR A 343 46.80 -101.97 23.15
C THR A 343 47.43 -100.93 24.06
N VAL A 344 46.76 -100.57 25.15
CA VAL A 344 47.25 -99.59 26.12
C VAL A 344 48.35 -100.22 26.97
N GLY A 345 48.13 -101.44 27.47
CA GLY A 345 49.16 -102.21 28.17
C GLY A 345 50.40 -102.44 27.31
N LEU A 346 50.22 -102.74 26.01
CA LEU A 346 51.33 -102.86 25.07
C LEU A 346 52.17 -101.59 24.97
N ILE A 347 51.53 -100.43 24.81
CA ILE A 347 52.23 -99.14 24.75
C ILE A 347 53.03 -98.92 26.05
N HIS A 348 52.42 -99.14 27.22
CA HIS A 348 53.12 -98.96 28.50
C HIS A 348 54.33 -99.88 28.64
N LEU A 349 54.20 -101.15 28.24
CA LEU A 349 55.30 -102.12 28.27
C LEU A 349 56.43 -101.77 27.30
N ILE A 350 56.09 -101.31 26.09
CA ILE A 350 57.08 -100.83 25.12
C ILE A 350 57.78 -99.58 25.64
N LEU A 351 57.04 -98.61 26.19
CA LEU A 351 57.61 -97.40 26.77
C LEU A 351 58.50 -97.70 27.98
N ALA A 352 58.09 -98.61 28.87
CA ALA A 352 58.89 -99.03 30.02
C ALA A 352 60.22 -99.68 29.58
N ARG A 353 60.18 -100.51 28.54
CA ARG A 353 61.37 -101.18 27.97
C ARG A 353 62.31 -100.23 27.22
N LEU A 354 61.81 -99.08 26.76
CA LEU A 354 62.62 -98.04 26.11
C LEU A 354 63.12 -96.97 27.09
N GLY A 355 62.47 -96.84 28.25
CA GLY A 355 62.86 -95.93 29.33
C GLY A 355 63.81 -96.54 30.37
N SER A 356 63.88 -97.88 30.46
CA SER A 356 64.93 -98.63 31.17
C SER A 356 66.20 -98.74 30.33
#